data_AF-A0A969T5L5-F1
#
_entry.id   AF-A0A969T5L5-F1
#
_cell.length_a   1.000
_cell.length_b   1.000
_cell.length_c   1.000
_cell.angle_alpha   90.00
_cell.angle_beta   90.00
_cell.angle_gamma   90.00
#
_symmetry.space_group_name_H-M   'P 1'
#
loop_
_entity.id
_entity.type
_entity.pdbx_description
1 polymer ?
#
loop_
_entity_poly.entity_id
_entity_poly.type
_entity_poly.pdbx_seq_one_letter_code
_entity_poly.pdbx_strand_id
1 'polypeptide(L)'
;MKTVLKNNSYLKKCLSLNLAILILSILPFGCSTKKNTRSTRAYHNLTAHYNVYFNGNESLKSGRLKLKKTYQEDYSRILPVFRYEDEAVASLVASEMDRTIKKCAKTIKSHSITAKPKVDKKSLTREEQAFMAQAEYCKWIDNAYLLMGKAHFIKGNLKPRFKPFY
;
A
#
# COMPACT_ATOMS: atom_id res chain seq x y z
N MET A 1 -52.52 -22.98 -20.01
CA MET A 1 -51.39 -23.88 -19.68
C MET A 1 -49.99 -23.22 -19.79
N LYS A 2 -49.86 -21.90 -19.61
CA LYS A 2 -48.54 -21.19 -19.67
C LYS A 2 -48.02 -20.67 -18.32
N THR A 3 -48.86 -20.68 -17.28
CA THR A 3 -48.54 -20.19 -15.93
C THR A 3 -47.67 -21.16 -15.12
N VAL A 4 -47.87 -22.47 -15.27
CA VAL A 4 -47.12 -23.50 -14.53
C VAL A 4 -45.65 -23.63 -14.99
N LEU A 5 -45.39 -23.47 -16.30
CA LEU A 5 -44.03 -23.56 -16.86
C LEU A 5 -43.16 -22.34 -16.47
N LYS A 6 -43.76 -21.16 -16.27
CA LYS A 6 -43.06 -19.96 -15.83
C LYS A 6 -42.55 -20.13 -14.39
N ASN A 7 -43.34 -20.70 -13.49
CA ASN A 7 -42.96 -20.92 -12.08
C ASN A 7 -41.69 -21.76 -11.92
N ASN A 8 -41.50 -22.81 -12.74
CA ASN A 8 -40.34 -23.70 -12.64
C ASN A 8 -39.02 -23.02 -13.09
N SER A 9 -39.08 -22.11 -14.08
CA SER A 9 -37.89 -21.36 -14.53
C SER A 9 -37.48 -20.26 -13.54
N TYR A 10 -38.45 -19.60 -12.89
CA TYR A 10 -38.17 -18.66 -11.78
C TYR A 10 -37.63 -19.38 -10.53
N LEU A 11 -38.19 -20.54 -10.17
CA LEU A 11 -37.72 -21.33 -9.02
C LEU A 11 -36.28 -21.81 -9.22
N LYS A 12 -35.94 -22.31 -10.42
CA LYS A 12 -34.57 -22.72 -10.77
C LYS A 12 -33.59 -21.56 -10.77
N LYS A 13 -34.00 -20.36 -11.23
CA LYS A 13 -33.19 -19.14 -11.16
C LYS A 13 -32.95 -18.68 -9.72
N CYS A 14 -33.97 -18.71 -8.86
CA CYS A 14 -33.81 -18.41 -7.44
C CYS A 14 -32.93 -19.45 -6.74
N LEU A 15 -33.05 -20.73 -7.08
CA LEU A 15 -32.21 -21.79 -6.53
C LEU A 15 -30.74 -21.64 -6.98
N SER A 16 -30.50 -21.32 -8.26
CA SER A 16 -29.15 -21.04 -8.76
C SER A 16 -28.55 -19.76 -8.17
N LEU A 17 -29.37 -18.74 -7.91
CA LEU A 17 -28.94 -17.49 -7.28
C LEU A 17 -28.56 -17.70 -5.81
N ASN A 18 -29.36 -18.46 -5.05
CA ASN A 18 -29.05 -18.81 -3.67
C ASN A 18 -27.81 -19.72 -3.58
N LEU A 19 -27.62 -20.64 -4.53
CA LEU A 19 -26.42 -21.49 -4.60
C LEU A 19 -25.17 -20.64 -4.92
N ALA A 20 -25.28 -19.64 -5.80
CA ALA A 20 -24.20 -18.70 -6.08
C ALA A 20 -23.84 -17.85 -4.86
N ILE A 21 -24.85 -17.39 -4.09
CA ILE A 21 -24.65 -16.65 -2.83
C ILE A 21 -23.97 -17.53 -1.77
N LEU A 22 -24.33 -18.81 -1.69
CA LEU A 22 -23.72 -19.78 -0.78
C LEU A 22 -22.28 -20.14 -1.17
N ILE A 23 -21.98 -20.25 -2.46
CA ILE A 23 -20.59 -20.47 -2.93
C ILE A 23 -19.73 -19.23 -2.67
N LEU A 24 -20.30 -18.02 -2.80
CA LEU A 24 -19.62 -16.76 -2.51
C LEU A 24 -19.35 -16.58 -1.01
N SER A 25 -20.20 -17.12 -0.12
CA SER A 25 -20.03 -17.02 1.33
C SER A 25 -18.95 -17.97 1.91
N ILE A 26 -18.52 -18.99 1.14
CA ILE A 26 -17.45 -19.94 1.52
C ILE A 26 -16.04 -19.39 1.23
N LEU A 27 -15.91 -18.16 0.71
CA LEU A 27 -14.62 -17.54 0.38
C LEU A 27 -13.98 -16.65 1.47
N PRO A 28 -14.08 -16.85 2.81
CA PRO A 28 -13.17 -16.15 3.70
C PRO A 28 -11.82 -16.89 3.73
N PHE A 29 -11.01 -16.75 2.67
CA PHE A 29 -9.59 -17.02 2.76
C PHE A 29 -8.94 -15.90 3.59
N GLY A 30 -8.72 -16.16 4.87
CA GLY A 30 -7.95 -15.29 5.74
C GLY A 30 -6.55 -15.06 5.15
N CYS A 31 -6.32 -13.89 4.56
CA CYS A 31 -5.00 -13.44 4.13
C CYS A 31 -4.16 -13.10 5.36
N SER A 32 -3.41 -14.08 5.85
CA SER A 32 -2.44 -13.89 6.93
C SER A 32 -1.04 -13.69 6.35
N THR A 33 -0.33 -12.67 6.85
CA THR A 33 1.08 -12.40 6.53
C THR A 33 2.05 -13.43 7.11
N LYS A 34 1.57 -14.34 7.99
CA LYS A 34 2.41 -15.34 8.68
C LYS A 34 2.90 -16.46 7.77
N LYS A 35 2.27 -16.69 6.62
CA LYS A 35 2.67 -17.72 5.65
C LYS A 35 3.20 -17.05 4.38
N ASN A 36 4.48 -17.27 4.08
CA ASN A 36 5.11 -16.70 2.89
C ASN A 36 5.00 -17.67 1.69
N THR A 37 3.81 -17.72 1.07
CA THR A 37 3.55 -18.52 -0.15
C THR A 37 3.56 -17.62 -1.40
N ARG A 38 3.60 -18.19 -2.61
CA ARG A 38 3.57 -17.40 -3.85
C ARG A 38 2.29 -16.56 -3.97
N SER A 39 1.13 -17.14 -3.64
CA SER A 39 -0.18 -16.46 -3.73
C SER A 39 -0.35 -15.34 -2.70
N THR A 40 0.00 -15.59 -1.44
CA THR A 40 -0.06 -14.58 -0.37
C THR A 40 0.87 -13.41 -0.66
N ARG A 41 2.10 -13.69 -1.10
CA ARG A 41 3.06 -12.65 -1.50
C ARG A 41 2.54 -11.82 -2.68
N ALA A 42 1.89 -12.44 -3.67
CA ALA A 42 1.29 -11.73 -4.79
C ALA A 42 0.17 -10.78 -4.32
N TYR A 43 -0.71 -11.23 -3.42
CA TYR A 43 -1.75 -10.40 -2.81
C TYR A 43 -1.18 -9.21 -2.03
N HIS A 44 -0.17 -9.46 -1.19
CA HIS A 44 0.49 -8.40 -0.42
C HIS A 44 1.22 -7.40 -1.33
N ASN A 45 1.91 -7.88 -2.37
CA ASN A 45 2.55 -7.01 -3.37
C ASN A 45 1.53 -6.13 -4.10
N LEU A 46 0.42 -6.71 -4.55
CA LEU A 46 -0.63 -5.97 -5.25
C LEU A 46 -1.23 -4.88 -4.36
N THR A 47 -1.56 -5.25 -3.12
CA THR A 47 -2.19 -4.33 -2.18
C THR A 47 -1.22 -3.24 -1.70
N ALA A 48 0.06 -3.59 -1.49
CA ALA A 48 1.10 -2.62 -1.16
C ALA A 48 1.35 -1.65 -2.32
N HIS A 49 1.35 -2.12 -3.57
CA HIS A 49 1.47 -1.27 -4.76
C HIS A 49 0.36 -0.20 -4.78
N TYR A 50 -0.90 -0.58 -4.72
CA TYR A 50 -1.98 0.41 -4.80
C TYR A 50 -2.05 1.34 -3.58
N ASN A 51 -1.69 0.87 -2.39
CA ASN A 51 -1.69 1.74 -1.21
C ASN A 51 -0.51 2.73 -1.20
N VAL A 52 0.71 2.28 -1.54
CA VAL A 52 1.93 3.11 -1.51
C VAL A 52 2.16 3.78 -2.85
N TYR A 53 2.40 2.98 -3.89
CA TYR A 53 2.81 3.49 -5.21
C TYR A 53 1.72 4.33 -5.86
N PHE A 54 0.45 3.95 -5.72
CA PHE A 54 -0.65 4.75 -6.27
C PHE A 54 -1.14 5.78 -5.25
N ASN A 55 -1.86 5.35 -4.21
CA ASN A 55 -2.55 6.30 -3.33
C ASN A 55 -1.62 7.21 -2.52
N GLY A 56 -0.53 6.66 -1.97
CA GLY A 56 0.46 7.44 -1.23
C GLY A 56 1.20 8.42 -2.13
N ASN A 57 1.74 7.93 -3.25
CA ASN A 57 2.53 8.74 -4.18
C ASN A 57 1.68 9.84 -4.83
N GLU A 58 0.45 9.55 -5.23
CA GLU A 58 -0.45 10.55 -5.80
C GLU A 58 -0.79 11.65 -4.78
N SER A 59 -0.94 11.29 -3.50
CA SER A 59 -1.11 12.28 -2.43
C SER A 59 0.12 13.18 -2.30
N LEU A 60 1.32 12.62 -2.35
CA LEU A 60 2.56 13.40 -2.29
C LEU A 60 2.72 14.32 -3.51
N LYS A 61 2.44 13.82 -4.72
CA LYS A 61 2.45 14.61 -5.96
C LYS A 61 1.45 15.76 -5.90
N SER A 62 0.23 15.50 -5.42
CA SER A 62 -0.80 16.51 -5.20
C SER A 62 -0.31 17.62 -4.28
N GLY A 63 0.29 17.28 -3.14
CA GLY A 63 0.86 18.28 -2.21
C GLY A 63 1.97 19.11 -2.86
N ARG A 64 2.88 18.49 -3.62
CA ARG A 64 3.93 19.22 -4.36
C ARG A 64 3.37 20.16 -5.41
N LEU A 65 2.33 19.74 -6.11
CA LEU A 65 1.67 20.55 -7.15
C LEU A 65 0.91 21.72 -6.53
N LYS A 66 0.23 21.50 -5.40
CA LYS A 66 -0.42 22.55 -4.62
C LYS A 66 0.60 23.59 -4.16
N LEU A 67 1.74 23.14 -3.62
CA LEU A 67 2.82 24.05 -3.23
C LEU A 67 3.30 24.90 -4.41
N LYS A 68 3.58 24.26 -5.56
CA LYS A 68 4.04 24.97 -6.76
C LYS A 68 3.04 26.03 -7.25
N LYS A 69 1.73 25.81 -7.05
CA LYS A 69 0.69 26.75 -7.48
C LYS A 69 0.45 27.89 -6.50
N THR A 70 0.56 27.64 -5.20
CA THR A 70 0.21 28.61 -4.16
C THR A 70 1.42 29.41 -3.69
N TYR A 71 2.62 28.82 -3.71
CA TYR A 71 3.84 29.48 -3.26
C TYR A 71 4.28 30.54 -4.28
N GLN A 72 4.33 31.79 -3.83
CA GLN A 72 4.90 32.90 -4.58
C GLN A 72 6.36 33.09 -4.16
N GLU A 73 7.26 33.11 -5.14
CA GLU A 73 8.69 33.28 -4.88
C GLU A 73 9.01 34.78 -4.75
N ASP A 74 9.70 35.12 -3.67
CA ASP A 74 10.23 36.47 -3.46
C ASP A 74 11.66 36.52 -4.00
N TYR A 75 11.82 37.15 -5.16
CA TYR A 75 13.10 37.28 -5.87
C TYR A 75 13.96 38.45 -5.37
N SER A 76 13.49 39.22 -4.37
CA SER A 76 14.30 40.27 -3.73
C SER A 76 15.35 39.71 -2.76
N ARG A 77 15.17 38.45 -2.34
CA ARG A 77 16.07 37.71 -1.46
C ARG A 77 16.71 36.53 -2.19
N ILE A 78 17.82 36.04 -1.62
CA ILE A 78 18.44 34.79 -2.08
C ILE A 78 17.43 33.66 -1.90
N LEU A 79 17.15 32.92 -2.98
CA LEU A 79 16.17 31.84 -2.97
C LEU A 79 16.70 30.65 -2.13
N PRO A 80 15.90 30.11 -1.20
CA PRO A 80 16.30 28.94 -0.43
C PRO A 80 16.35 27.70 -1.31
N VAL A 81 17.40 26.88 -1.14
CA VAL A 81 17.51 25.59 -1.84
C VAL A 81 16.37 24.66 -1.45
N PHE A 82 15.94 24.69 -0.17
CA PHE A 82 14.81 23.92 0.33
C PHE A 82 13.66 24.84 0.78
N ARG A 83 12.59 24.87 0.01
CA ARG A 83 11.37 25.65 0.32
C ARG A 83 10.58 25.12 1.53
N TYR A 84 10.93 23.94 2.03
CA TYR A 84 10.17 23.20 3.05
C TYR A 84 10.55 23.53 4.49
N GLU A 85 11.53 24.42 4.70
CA GLU A 85 11.93 24.90 6.02
C GLU A 85 10.95 25.96 6.57
N ASP A 86 10.23 26.63 5.69
CA ASP A 86 9.21 27.61 6.06
C ASP A 86 7.96 26.89 6.62
N GLU A 87 7.59 27.23 7.86
CA GLU A 87 6.44 26.64 8.55
C GLU A 87 5.12 26.91 7.82
N ALA A 88 5.01 28.03 7.09
CA ALA A 88 3.84 28.33 6.26
C ALA A 88 3.73 27.35 5.08
N VAL A 89 4.87 27.00 4.46
CA VAL A 89 4.94 25.99 3.40
C VAL A 89 4.61 24.61 3.94
N ALA A 90 5.18 24.24 5.09
CA ALA A 90 4.92 22.96 5.74
C ALA A 90 3.42 22.79 6.07
N SER A 91 2.78 23.85 6.59
CA SER A 91 1.37 23.88 6.94
C SER A 91 0.45 23.75 5.72
N LEU A 92 0.81 24.39 4.60
CA LEU A 92 0.04 24.36 3.35
C LEU A 92 -0.16 22.94 2.78
N VAL A 93 0.87 22.09 2.90
CA VAL A 93 0.88 20.72 2.36
C VAL A 93 0.75 19.62 3.43
N ALA A 94 0.51 20.01 4.69
CA ALA A 94 0.51 19.09 5.82
C ALA A 94 -0.50 17.95 5.66
N SER A 95 -1.69 18.25 5.15
CA SER A 95 -2.77 17.27 4.95
C SER A 95 -2.38 16.18 3.96
N GLU A 96 -1.81 16.57 2.82
CA GLU A 96 -1.38 15.70 1.75
C GLU A 96 -0.18 14.83 2.19
N MET A 97 0.75 15.41 2.97
CA MET A 97 1.88 14.69 3.55
C MET A 97 1.42 13.71 4.63
N ASP A 98 0.48 14.08 5.50
CA ASP A 98 -0.07 13.20 6.52
C ASP A 98 -0.82 12.01 5.93
N ARG A 99 -1.56 12.24 4.86
CA ARG A 99 -2.20 11.16 4.11
C ARG A 99 -1.18 10.20 3.53
N THR A 100 -0.09 10.72 2.98
CA THR A 100 1.03 9.91 2.47
C THR A 100 1.66 9.08 3.58
N ILE A 101 2.01 9.70 4.71
CA ILE A 101 2.62 9.04 5.88
C ILE A 101 1.71 7.93 6.40
N LYS A 102 0.41 8.23 6.63
CA LYS A 102 -0.57 7.25 7.12
C LYS A 102 -0.70 6.05 6.18
N LYS A 103 -0.72 6.27 4.86
CA LYS A 103 -0.79 5.18 3.87
C LYS A 103 0.46 4.33 3.89
N CYS A 104 1.65 4.94 3.90
CA CYS A 104 2.93 4.22 3.98
C CYS A 104 3.03 3.41 5.27
N ALA A 105 2.77 4.03 6.42
CA ALA A 105 2.82 3.38 7.72
C ALA A 105 1.84 2.19 7.80
N LYS A 106 0.62 2.35 7.26
CA LYS A 106 -0.36 1.26 7.18
C LYS A 106 0.16 0.11 6.33
N THR A 107 0.71 0.40 5.15
CA THR A 107 1.24 -0.64 4.25
C THR A 107 2.41 -1.38 4.85
N ILE A 108 3.36 -0.66 5.45
CA ILE A 108 4.52 -1.27 6.14
C ILE A 108 4.02 -2.23 7.21
N LYS A 109 3.13 -1.76 8.10
CA LYS A 109 2.59 -2.57 9.19
C LYS A 109 1.80 -3.80 8.71
N SER A 110 1.00 -3.66 7.65
CA SER A 110 0.05 -4.71 7.23
C SER A 110 0.59 -5.67 6.17
N HIS A 111 1.64 -5.29 5.43
CA HIS A 111 2.10 -6.04 4.26
C HIS A 111 3.61 -6.32 4.23
N SER A 112 4.36 -5.91 5.26
CA SER A 112 5.71 -6.41 5.46
C SER A 112 5.68 -7.93 5.69
N ILE A 113 6.53 -8.64 4.96
CA ILE A 113 6.71 -10.08 5.03
C ILE A 113 8.20 -10.33 5.27
N THR A 114 8.55 -10.58 6.52
CA THR A 114 9.91 -10.96 6.95
C THR A 114 10.09 -12.47 7.10
N ALA A 115 8.99 -13.23 7.15
CA ALA A 115 9.03 -14.68 7.29
C ALA A 115 9.58 -15.35 6.03
N LYS A 116 10.56 -16.26 6.19
CA LYS A 116 11.13 -17.02 5.07
C LYS A 116 10.11 -17.99 4.46
N PRO A 117 10.11 -18.20 3.13
CA PRO A 117 9.26 -19.20 2.51
C PRO A 117 9.73 -20.62 2.86
N LYS A 118 8.78 -21.55 2.99
CA LYS A 118 9.10 -22.96 3.22
C LYS A 118 9.64 -23.57 1.93
N VAL A 119 10.72 -24.33 2.02
CA VAL A 119 11.32 -25.04 0.89
C VAL A 119 11.61 -26.48 1.29
N ASP A 120 11.07 -27.43 0.51
CA ASP A 120 11.22 -28.87 0.78
C ASP A 120 12.43 -29.49 0.04
N LYS A 121 13.10 -28.71 -0.83
CA LYS A 121 14.28 -29.16 -1.58
C LYS A 121 15.53 -29.13 -0.69
N LYS A 122 16.37 -30.18 -0.81
CA LYS A 122 17.66 -30.29 -0.12
C LYS A 122 18.76 -29.39 -0.69
N SER A 123 18.73 -29.12 -2.00
CA SER A 123 19.69 -28.27 -2.69
C SER A 123 18.96 -27.14 -3.39
N LEU A 124 19.45 -25.91 -3.19
CA LEU A 124 18.90 -24.68 -3.72
C LEU A 124 19.85 -24.10 -4.77
N THR A 125 19.30 -23.54 -5.84
CA THR A 125 20.10 -22.79 -6.80
C THR A 125 20.62 -21.49 -6.16
N ARG A 126 21.65 -20.88 -6.76
CA ARG A 126 22.18 -19.57 -6.32
C ARG A 126 21.07 -18.50 -6.25
N GLU A 127 20.13 -18.52 -7.19
CA GLU A 127 19.00 -17.58 -7.22
C GLU A 127 18.01 -17.84 -6.09
N GLU A 128 17.66 -19.11 -5.83
CA GLU A 128 16.79 -19.50 -4.71
C GLU A 128 17.44 -19.13 -3.37
N GLN A 129 18.76 -19.29 -3.22
CA GLN A 129 19.52 -18.87 -2.04
C GLN A 129 19.48 -17.34 -1.87
N ALA A 130 19.71 -16.58 -2.93
CA ALA A 130 19.64 -15.12 -2.90
C ALA A 130 18.24 -14.62 -2.51
N PHE A 131 17.19 -15.28 -3.02
CA PHE A 131 15.83 -14.99 -2.62
C PHE A 131 15.57 -15.28 -1.13
N MET A 132 16.05 -16.42 -0.62
CA MET A 132 15.92 -16.79 0.80
C MET A 132 16.70 -15.86 1.75
N ALA A 133 17.73 -15.17 1.24
CA ALA A 133 18.53 -14.20 1.99
C ALA A 133 17.89 -12.81 2.11
N GLN A 134 16.77 -12.55 1.41
CA GLN A 134 16.08 -11.27 1.51
C GLN A 134 15.50 -11.06 2.92
N ALA A 135 15.65 -9.84 3.44
CA ALA A 135 15.05 -9.43 4.70
C ALA A 135 13.53 -9.14 4.56
N GLU A 136 13.11 -8.74 3.37
CA GLU A 136 11.73 -8.37 3.06
C GLU A 136 11.31 -8.99 1.71
N TYR A 137 10.15 -9.64 1.70
CA TYR A 137 9.65 -10.35 0.53
C TYR A 137 8.56 -9.60 -0.23
N CYS A 138 8.06 -8.47 0.31
CA CYS A 138 7.17 -7.57 -0.39
C CYS A 138 7.96 -6.43 -1.06
N LYS A 139 7.87 -6.34 -2.40
CA LYS A 139 8.66 -5.43 -3.25
C LYS A 139 8.47 -3.94 -2.94
N TRP A 140 7.32 -3.56 -2.39
CA TRP A 140 6.92 -2.15 -2.26
C TRP A 140 7.18 -1.54 -0.89
N ILE A 141 7.71 -2.33 0.05
CA ILE A 141 7.95 -1.89 1.43
C ILE A 141 9.08 -0.85 1.48
N ASP A 142 10.19 -1.08 0.77
CA ASP A 142 11.29 -0.10 0.68
C ASP A 142 10.83 1.23 0.09
N ASN A 143 9.98 1.15 -0.95
CA ASN A 143 9.35 2.32 -1.55
C ASN A 143 8.45 3.05 -0.56
N ALA A 144 7.76 2.33 0.31
CA ALA A 144 6.92 2.91 1.36
C ALA A 144 7.77 3.69 2.37
N TYR A 145 8.90 3.14 2.80
CA TYR A 145 9.83 3.84 3.69
C TYR A 145 10.40 5.10 3.04
N LEU A 146 10.87 5.01 1.79
CA LEU A 146 11.42 6.16 1.07
C LEU A 146 10.35 7.25 0.86
N LEU A 147 9.13 6.85 0.48
CA LEU A 147 8.03 7.79 0.27
C LEU A 147 7.59 8.46 1.58
N MET A 148 7.55 7.70 2.67
CA MET A 148 7.28 8.23 4.01
C MET A 148 8.35 9.24 4.42
N GLY A 149 9.63 8.95 4.17
CA GLY A 149 10.74 9.88 4.42
C GLY A 149 10.60 11.19 3.63
N LYS A 150 10.26 11.11 2.34
CA LYS A 150 9.99 12.30 1.50
C LYS A 150 8.84 13.14 2.07
N ALA A 151 7.76 12.50 2.53
CA ALA A 151 6.64 13.20 3.13
C ALA A 151 7.01 13.87 4.46
N HIS A 152 7.79 13.21 5.31
CA HIS A 152 8.31 13.79 6.55
C HIS A 152 9.21 15.01 6.30
N PHE A 153 10.09 14.91 5.30
CA PHE A 153 10.96 16.01 4.89
C PHE A 153 10.16 17.24 4.43
N ILE A 154 9.17 17.04 3.55
CA ILE A 154 8.31 18.13 3.05
C ILE A 154 7.44 18.73 4.16
N LYS A 155 7.02 17.94 5.15
CA LYS A 155 6.24 18.42 6.29
C LYS A 155 7.08 19.26 7.29
N GLY A 156 8.40 19.38 7.10
CA GLY A 156 9.28 20.07 8.06
C GLY A 156 9.41 19.36 9.40
N ASN A 157 8.81 18.17 9.57
CA ASN A 157 8.78 17.44 10.83
C ASN A 157 9.83 16.32 10.80
N LEU A 158 11.09 16.75 10.72
CA LEU A 158 12.28 15.89 10.72
C LEU A 158 12.65 15.36 12.11
N LYS A 159 11.81 15.55 13.13
CA LYS A 159 11.99 14.83 14.39
C LYS A 159 12.06 13.34 14.05
N PRO A 160 13.16 12.65 14.33
CA PRO A 160 13.30 11.25 13.99
C PRO A 160 12.27 10.47 14.81
N ARG A 161 11.11 10.21 14.22
CA ARG A 161 10.15 9.24 14.75
C ARG A 161 10.51 7.84 14.25
N PHE A 162 11.81 7.57 14.17
CA PHE A 162 12.30 6.21 14.19
C PHE A 162 12.19 5.74 15.63
N LYS A 163 10.99 5.29 16.03
CA LYS A 163 10.97 4.25 17.05
C LYS A 163 11.63 3.05 16.37
N PRO A 164 12.77 2.58 16.87
CA PRO A 164 13.31 1.34 16.36
C PRO A 164 12.27 0.25 16.67
N PHE A 165 11.75 -0.34 15.61
CA PHE A 165 10.82 -1.47 15.69
C PHE A 165 11.66 -2.73 15.88
N TYR A 166 12.19 -2.91 17.09
CA TYR A 166 12.58 -4.23 17.59
C TYR A 166 11.41 -4.82 18.38
#